data_AF-A0A8J0V8F6-F1
#
_entry.id   AF-A0A8J0V8F6-F1
#
_cell.length_a   1.000
_cell.length_b   1.000
_cell.length_c   1.000
_cell.angle_alpha   90.00
_cell.angle_beta   90.00
_cell.angle_gamma   90.00
#
_symmetry.space_group_name_H-M   'P 1'
#
loop_
_entity.id
_entity.type
_entity.pdbx_description
1 polymer ?
#
loop_
_entity_poly.entity_id
_entity_poly.type
_entity_poly.pdbx_seq_one_letter_code
_entity_poly.pdbx_strand_id
1 'polypeptide(L)'
;MCQVREILVDIFQEYPDEVEYIFKPSCVPLMRCAGCCNDESLECVPTECYNITMQIMKIKPHISQHIMDMSFQQHSQCECRPKKEVKSKQEKKAKRGKGLKRKRKKIRYKPKRFHCEPCTEKSQRKHLFVQDPQTCKCSCKNTDSRCKTRQLELNERTCRRGKEPKAIHLYGGHSFC
;
A
#
# COMPACT_ATOMS: atom_id res chain seq x y z
N MET A 1 1.20 -2.54 24.52
CA MET A 1 2.47 -2.22 25.20
C MET A 1 3.64 -2.46 24.25
N CYS A 2 4.58 -1.51 24.21
CA CYS A 2 5.79 -1.52 23.38
C CYS A 2 6.83 -2.51 23.93
N GLN A 3 7.25 -3.48 23.12
CA GLN A 3 8.24 -4.49 23.50
C GLN A 3 8.87 -5.13 22.25
N VAL A 4 9.97 -5.85 22.45
CA VAL A 4 10.57 -6.70 21.40
C VAL A 4 9.65 -7.90 21.15
N ARG A 5 9.38 -8.19 19.87
CA ARG A 5 8.59 -9.36 19.43
C ARG A 5 9.20 -9.95 18.17
N GLU A 6 9.04 -11.25 18.00
CA GLU A 6 9.33 -11.90 16.73
C GLU A 6 8.29 -11.49 15.70
N ILE A 7 8.75 -10.93 14.58
CA ILE A 7 7.92 -10.58 13.42
C ILE A 7 8.58 -11.09 12.13
N LEU A 8 7.78 -11.35 11.11
CA LEU A 8 8.28 -11.69 9.78
C LEU A 8 8.60 -10.40 9.01
N VAL A 9 9.83 -10.29 8.53
CA VAL A 9 10.30 -9.17 7.73
C VAL A 9 10.62 -9.67 6.33
N ASP A 10 10.12 -8.97 5.31
CA ASP A 10 10.42 -9.24 3.90
C ASP A 10 11.89 -8.88 3.62
N ILE A 11 12.63 -9.82 3.05
CA ILE A 11 14.05 -9.66 2.75
C ILE A 11 14.27 -8.54 1.71
N PHE A 12 13.35 -8.35 0.76
CA PHE A 12 13.46 -7.26 -0.22
C PHE A 12 13.32 -5.87 0.42
N GLN A 13 12.57 -5.75 1.50
CA GLN A 13 12.43 -4.46 2.19
C GLN A 13 13.72 -4.07 2.93
N GLU A 14 14.46 -5.05 3.44
CA GLU A 14 15.76 -4.83 4.09
C GLU A 14 16.88 -4.63 3.07
N TYR A 15 16.78 -5.27 1.90
CA TYR A 15 17.76 -5.23 0.82
C TYR A 15 17.14 -4.80 -0.52
N PRO A 16 16.73 -3.53 -0.64
CA PRO A 16 16.04 -3.05 -1.84
C PRO A 16 16.93 -3.03 -3.08
N ASP A 17 18.26 -3.06 -2.93
CA ASP A 17 19.22 -3.05 -4.04
C ASP A 17 19.35 -4.43 -4.74
N GLU A 18 18.89 -5.50 -4.11
CA GLU A 18 19.05 -6.89 -4.59
C GLU A 18 17.88 -7.33 -5.49
N VAL A 19 17.42 -6.46 -6.39
CA VAL A 19 16.20 -6.65 -7.21
C VAL A 19 16.27 -7.80 -8.22
N GLU A 20 17.46 -8.27 -8.57
CA GLU A 20 17.66 -9.34 -9.56
C GLU A 20 17.41 -10.75 -9.00
N TYR A 21 17.35 -10.88 -7.67
CA TYR A 21 17.28 -12.17 -7.00
C TYR A 21 15.91 -12.44 -6.41
N ILE A 22 15.50 -13.70 -6.42
CA ILE A 22 14.37 -14.19 -5.63
C ILE A 22 14.95 -14.86 -4.39
N PHE A 23 14.45 -14.49 -3.21
CA PHE A 23 14.88 -15.06 -1.94
C PHE A 23 13.98 -16.22 -1.51
N LYS A 24 14.60 -17.32 -1.04
CA LYS A 24 13.91 -18.40 -0.34
C LYS A 24 14.59 -18.65 1.02
N PRO A 25 13.86 -18.47 2.14
CA PRO A 25 12.50 -17.92 2.24
C PRO A 25 12.44 -16.45 1.77
N SER A 26 11.25 -15.93 1.43
CA SER A 26 11.09 -14.51 1.07
C SER A 26 11.06 -13.58 2.29
N CYS A 27 10.72 -14.13 3.46
CA CYS A 27 10.68 -13.41 4.73
C CYS A 27 11.45 -14.19 5.80
N VAL A 28 12.02 -13.47 6.78
CA VAL A 28 12.74 -14.04 7.92
C VAL A 28 12.12 -13.59 9.25
N PRO A 29 12.11 -14.46 10.29
CA PRO A 29 11.69 -14.07 11.62
C PRO A 29 12.79 -13.23 12.30
N LEU A 30 12.46 -11.99 12.66
CA LEU A 30 13.36 -11.06 13.34
C LEU A 30 12.73 -10.50 14.61
N MET A 31 13.56 -10.31 15.63
CA MET A 31 13.19 -9.58 16.83
C MET A 31 13.15 -8.08 16.53
N ARG A 32 11.95 -7.47 16.56
CA ARG A 32 11.74 -6.04 16.29
C ARG A 32 10.83 -5.43 17.35
N CYS A 33 10.93 -4.12 17.50
CA CYS A 33 10.08 -3.36 18.39
C CYS A 33 8.67 -3.29 17.81
N ALA A 34 7.69 -3.75 18.59
CA ALA A 34 6.29 -3.79 18.18
C ALA A 34 5.36 -3.45 19.34
N GLY A 35 4.16 -3.01 18.98
CA GLY A 35 3.11 -2.61 19.92
C GLY A 35 2.93 -1.10 20.03
N CYS A 36 2.03 -0.70 20.92
CA CYS A 36 1.64 0.68 21.17
C CYS A 36 2.24 1.22 22.48
N CYS A 37 2.48 2.53 22.49
CA CYS A 37 2.74 3.32 23.68
C CYS A 37 1.43 3.80 24.32
N ASN A 38 1.52 4.28 25.56
CA ASN A 38 0.35 4.77 26.29
C ASN A 38 -0.16 6.14 25.81
N ASP A 39 0.62 6.84 24.97
CA ASP A 39 0.28 8.13 24.39
C ASP A 39 0.53 8.10 22.88
N GLU A 40 -0.42 8.63 22.09
CA GLU A 40 -0.34 8.69 20.63
C GLU A 40 0.77 9.63 20.11
N SER A 41 1.24 10.56 20.93
CA SER A 41 2.39 11.42 20.64
C SER A 41 3.73 10.70 20.75
N LEU A 42 3.75 9.50 21.34
CA LEU A 42 4.94 8.65 21.46
C LEU A 42 5.00 7.61 20.33
N GLU A 43 6.22 7.18 20.01
CA GLU A 43 6.50 6.07 19.11
C GLU A 43 7.39 5.03 19.80
N CYS A 44 7.10 3.76 19.54
CA CYS A 44 7.89 2.62 20.01
C CYS A 44 9.11 2.49 19.09
N VAL A 45 10.30 2.80 19.61
CA VAL A 45 11.55 2.81 18.84
C VAL A 45 12.59 1.90 19.51
N PRO A 46 13.49 1.28 18.73
CA PRO A 46 14.60 0.55 19.31
C PRO A 46 15.57 1.49 20.03
N THR A 47 16.05 1.05 21.19
CA THR A 47 17.14 1.71 21.92
C THR A 47 18.47 1.00 21.73
N GLU A 48 18.43 -0.30 21.44
CA GLU A 48 19.60 -1.14 21.20
C GLU A 48 19.31 -2.15 20.09
N CYS A 49 20.26 -2.30 19.18
CA CYS A 49 20.17 -3.19 18.03
C CYS A 49 21.45 -4.01 17.87
N TYR A 50 21.32 -5.20 17.30
CA TYR A 50 22.42 -6.06 16.89
C TYR A 50 22.10 -6.74 15.57
N ASN A 51 23.11 -7.24 14.87
CA ASN A 51 22.89 -7.98 13.62
C ASN A 51 22.96 -9.48 13.88
N ILE A 52 22.09 -10.24 13.22
CA ILE A 52 22.18 -11.69 13.12
C ILE A 52 22.47 -12.09 11.68
N THR A 53 23.08 -13.24 11.48
CA THR A 53 23.33 -13.79 10.15
C THR A 53 22.45 -15.02 9.94
N MET A 54 21.78 -15.09 8.79
CA MET A 54 20.94 -16.22 8.41
C MET A 54 21.33 -16.70 7.01
N GLN A 55 21.25 -18.02 6.80
CA GLN A 55 21.45 -18.63 5.49
C GLN A 55 20.19 -18.50 4.65
N ILE A 56 20.28 -17.76 3.55
CA ILE A 56 19.18 -17.49 2.63
C ILE A 56 19.56 -18.00 1.24
N MET A 57 18.63 -18.69 0.58
CA MET A 57 18.83 -19.09 -0.81
C MET A 57 18.54 -17.91 -1.74
N LYS A 58 19.58 -17.43 -2.44
CA LYS A 58 19.45 -16.46 -3.53
C LYS A 58 19.27 -17.19 -4.85
N ILE A 59 18.20 -16.88 -5.57
CA ILE A 59 17.85 -17.49 -6.86
C ILE A 59 17.90 -16.42 -7.93
N LYS A 60 18.79 -16.59 -8.92
CA LYS A 60 18.76 -15.84 -10.17
C LYS A 60 18.07 -16.70 -11.23
N PRO A 61 16.84 -16.35 -11.68
CA PRO A 61 16.07 -17.17 -12.60
C PRO A 61 16.89 -17.56 -13.84
N HIS A 62 16.83 -18.84 -14.22
CA HIS A 62 17.55 -19.42 -15.37
C HIS A 62 19.08 -19.35 -15.34
N ILE A 63 19.70 -18.87 -14.25
CA ILE A 63 21.15 -18.69 -14.18
C ILE A 63 21.76 -19.52 -13.05
N SER A 64 21.37 -19.27 -11.80
CA SER A 64 21.99 -19.94 -10.64
C SER A 64 21.14 -19.87 -9.38
N GLN A 65 21.40 -20.78 -8.45
CA GLN A 65 20.79 -20.81 -7.12
C GLN A 65 21.87 -21.21 -6.11
N HIS A 66 22.06 -20.41 -5.07
CA HIS A 66 23.06 -20.69 -4.04
C HIS A 66 22.58 -20.17 -2.67
N ILE A 67 23.01 -20.84 -1.62
CA ILE A 67 22.79 -20.40 -0.23
C ILE A 67 23.88 -19.38 0.11
N MET A 68 23.47 -18.24 0.64
CA MET A 68 24.34 -17.14 1.03
C MET A 68 24.00 -16.70 2.45
N ASP A 69 25.03 -16.34 3.21
CA ASP A 69 24.88 -15.69 4.51
C ASP A 69 24.43 -14.24 4.31
N MET A 70 23.29 -13.88 4.88
CA MET A 70 22.76 -12.52 4.88
C MET A 70 22.57 -12.03 6.31
N SER A 71 22.95 -10.77 6.55
CA SER A 71 22.84 -10.15 7.87
C SER A 71 21.48 -9.46 8.02
N PHE A 72 20.90 -9.43 9.21
CA PHE A 72 19.64 -8.75 9.47
C PHE A 72 19.70 -8.04 10.83
N GLN A 73 19.19 -6.80 10.90
CA GLN A 73 19.16 -6.06 12.15
C GLN A 73 18.01 -6.55 13.04
N GLN A 74 18.32 -6.85 14.29
CA GLN A 74 17.38 -7.15 15.37
C GLN A 74 17.45 -6.07 16.47
N HIS A 75 16.37 -5.94 17.22
CA HIS A 75 16.26 -5.04 18.36
C HIS A 75 16.32 -5.86 19.65
N SER A 76 17.21 -5.51 20.59
CA SER A 76 17.26 -6.14 21.93
C SER A 76 16.43 -5.36 22.95
N GLN A 77 16.20 -4.07 22.74
CA GLN A 77 15.48 -3.19 23.67
C GLN A 77 14.65 -2.15 22.93
N CYS A 78 13.51 -1.77 23.53
CA CYS A 78 12.55 -0.81 22.96
C CYS A 78 12.08 0.18 24.02
N GLU A 79 11.83 1.43 23.60
CA GLU A 79 11.29 2.46 24.48
C GLU A 79 10.30 3.37 23.72
N CYS A 80 9.36 3.96 24.46
CA CYS A 80 8.44 4.96 23.93
C CYS A 80 9.09 6.34 23.96
N ARG A 81 9.41 6.90 22.79
CA ARG A 81 10.02 8.23 22.65
C ARG A 81 9.06 9.21 21.99
N PRO A 82 9.12 10.52 22.32
CA PRO A 82 8.31 11.53 21.64
C PRO A 82 8.60 11.55 20.13
N LYS A 83 7.54 11.53 19.33
CA LYS A 83 7.67 11.66 17.87
C LYS A 83 8.34 12.99 17.56
N LYS A 84 9.43 12.97 16.81
CA LYS A 84 10.04 14.22 16.32
C LYS A 84 9.03 14.90 15.40
N GLU A 85 8.61 16.12 15.76
CA GLU A 85 7.83 16.95 14.85
C GLU A 85 8.68 17.22 13.61
N VAL A 86 8.33 16.56 12.51
CA VAL A 86 8.86 16.90 11.19
C VAL A 86 8.36 18.31 10.91
N LYS A 87 9.20 19.32 11.20
CA LYS A 87 9.04 20.68 10.70
C LYS A 87 9.08 20.58 9.19
N SER A 88 7.92 20.37 8.58
CA SER A 88 7.71 20.55 7.15
C SER A 88 8.27 21.93 6.82
N LYS A 89 9.35 21.95 6.04
CA LYS A 89 10.00 23.15 5.53
C LYS A 89 8.93 23.96 4.80
N GLN A 90 8.26 24.86 5.52
CA GLN A 90 7.36 25.84 4.93
C GLN A 90 8.26 26.79 4.18
N GLU A 91 8.42 26.57 2.87
CA GLU A 91 9.03 27.55 1.98
C GLU A 91 8.31 28.88 2.16
N LYS A 92 9.02 29.82 2.79
CA LYS A 92 8.57 31.20 2.99
C LYS A 92 8.45 31.86 1.62
N LYS A 93 7.28 31.82 0.99
CA LYS A 93 6.95 32.78 -0.08
C LYS A 93 6.42 34.06 0.55
N ALA A 94 7.25 35.09 0.48
CA ALA A 94 6.94 36.42 0.95
C ALA A 94 5.81 37.08 0.12
N LYS A 95 4.80 37.56 0.86
CA LYS A 95 4.02 38.80 0.70
C LYS A 95 3.61 39.24 -0.73
N ARG A 96 2.29 39.22 -1.00
CA ARG A 96 1.39 40.41 -1.05
C ARG A 96 0.08 40.10 -1.82
N GLY A 97 -1.05 40.47 -1.22
CA GLY A 97 -2.35 40.51 -1.92
C GLY A 97 -3.53 40.52 -0.95
N LYS A 98 -4.17 41.68 -0.80
CA LYS A 98 -5.32 41.96 0.08
C LYS A 98 -6.60 41.29 -0.46
N GLY A 99 -7.51 40.83 0.42
CA GLY A 99 -8.88 40.50 0.01
C GLY A 99 -9.67 39.67 1.02
N LEU A 100 -10.78 40.22 1.50
CA LEU A 100 -11.65 39.73 2.57
C LEU A 100 -12.37 38.41 2.26
N LYS A 101 -12.51 37.52 3.26
CA LYS A 101 -13.80 37.01 3.81
C LYS A 101 -13.56 35.87 4.81
N ARG A 102 -14.04 36.08 6.04
CA ARG A 102 -14.10 35.08 7.13
C ARG A 102 -15.01 33.91 6.71
N LYS A 103 -14.51 32.66 6.74
CA LYS A 103 -15.33 31.44 6.88
C LYS A 103 -14.70 30.47 7.88
N ARG A 104 -15.52 30.09 8.88
CA ARG A 104 -15.23 29.19 10.00
C ARG A 104 -14.92 27.76 9.53
N LYS A 105 -13.91 27.14 10.17
CA LYS A 105 -13.60 25.70 10.36
C LYS A 105 -14.26 24.64 9.44
N LYS A 106 -13.41 23.83 8.81
CA LYS A 106 -13.35 22.35 8.98
C LYS A 106 -11.92 21.90 8.66
N ILE A 107 -11.07 21.76 9.68
CA ILE A 107 -9.78 21.08 9.53
C ILE A 107 -10.11 19.61 9.33
N ARG A 108 -10.12 19.19 8.07
CA ARG A 108 -10.25 17.78 7.70
C ARG A 108 -8.91 17.14 8.04
N TYR A 109 -8.87 16.40 9.15
CA TYR A 109 -7.72 15.57 9.52
C TYR A 109 -7.35 14.73 8.29
N LYS A 110 -6.17 14.97 7.71
CA LYS A 110 -5.65 14.15 6.62
C LYS A 110 -4.80 13.06 7.29
N PRO A 111 -5.24 11.79 7.30
CA PRO A 111 -4.41 10.72 7.83
C PRO A 111 -3.13 10.61 6.99
N LYS A 112 -2.02 10.31 7.67
CA LYS A 112 -0.71 10.04 7.05
C LYS A 112 -0.90 8.94 6.00
N ARG A 113 -0.54 9.25 4.75
CA ARG A 113 -0.70 8.34 3.61
C ARG A 113 0.33 7.21 3.71
N PHE A 114 -0.13 5.98 3.89
CA PHE A 114 0.55 4.83 3.31
C PHE A 114 0.52 5.02 1.79
N HIS A 115 1.68 4.98 1.13
CA HIS A 115 1.76 5.21 -0.31
C HIS A 115 1.26 3.96 -1.04
N CYS A 116 -0.07 3.84 -1.21
CA CYS A 116 -0.64 2.91 -2.17
C CYS A 116 -0.49 3.47 -3.59
N GLU A 117 -0.21 2.61 -4.56
CA GLU A 117 -0.24 3.00 -5.97
C GLU A 117 -1.67 3.39 -6.41
N PRO A 118 -1.81 4.36 -7.34
CA PRO A 118 -3.13 4.74 -7.84
C PRO A 118 -3.82 3.57 -8.56
N CYS A 119 -5.09 3.30 -8.25
CA CYS A 119 -5.92 2.28 -8.91
C CYS A 119 -6.04 2.39 -10.45
N THR A 120 -5.59 3.51 -11.03
CA THR A 120 -5.59 3.77 -12.48
C THR A 120 -4.54 4.81 -12.81
N GLU A 121 -3.81 4.58 -13.91
CA GLU A 121 -2.83 5.53 -14.46
C GLU A 121 -3.53 6.80 -14.98
N LYS A 122 -4.75 6.66 -15.52
CA LYS A 122 -5.55 7.78 -16.05
C LYS A 122 -6.12 8.62 -14.90
N SER A 123 -5.46 9.75 -14.61
CA SER A 123 -5.80 10.69 -13.54
C SER A 123 -7.28 11.13 -13.51
N GLN A 124 -7.88 11.31 -14.68
CA GLN A 124 -9.28 11.71 -14.85
C GLN A 124 -10.29 10.68 -14.28
N ARG A 125 -9.88 9.42 -14.12
CA ARG A 125 -10.76 8.31 -13.70
C ARG A 125 -10.65 7.96 -12.22
N LYS A 126 -9.72 8.59 -11.49
CA LYS A 126 -9.50 8.35 -10.05
C LYS A 126 -10.75 8.51 -9.19
N HIS A 127 -11.69 9.38 -9.60
CA HIS A 127 -12.93 9.64 -8.87
C HIS A 127 -13.96 8.49 -8.91
N LEU A 128 -13.77 7.51 -9.80
CA LEU A 128 -14.66 6.35 -9.97
C LEU A 128 -14.29 5.18 -9.07
N PHE A 129 -13.08 5.19 -8.49
CA PHE A 129 -12.55 4.11 -7.66
C PHE A 129 -12.51 4.54 -6.18
N VAL A 130 -12.72 3.57 -5.31
CA VAL A 130 -12.52 3.67 -3.86
C VAL A 130 -11.39 2.71 -3.51
N GLN A 131 -10.33 3.24 -2.92
CA GLN A 131 -9.18 2.45 -2.48
C GLN A 131 -9.23 2.31 -0.96
N ASP A 132 -9.13 1.07 -0.50
CA ASP A 132 -8.98 0.77 0.92
C ASP A 132 -7.60 1.25 1.41
N PRO A 133 -7.53 2.11 2.45
CA PRO A 133 -6.28 2.70 2.89
C PRO A 133 -5.37 1.75 3.71
N GLN A 134 -5.88 0.59 4.14
CA GLN A 134 -5.12 -0.41 4.91
C GLN A 134 -4.67 -1.58 4.03
N THR A 135 -5.49 -1.98 3.05
CA THR A 135 -5.21 -3.12 2.16
C THR A 135 -4.80 -2.71 0.75
N CYS A 136 -4.85 -1.40 0.43
CA CYS A 136 -4.67 -0.84 -0.91
C CYS A 136 -5.63 -1.41 -1.98
N LYS A 137 -6.66 -2.18 -1.58
CA LYS A 137 -7.62 -2.82 -2.50
C LYS A 137 -8.48 -1.77 -3.20
N CYS A 138 -8.51 -1.83 -4.52
CA CYS A 138 -9.30 -0.95 -5.35
C CYS A 138 -10.68 -1.56 -5.65
N SER A 139 -11.74 -0.76 -5.50
CA SER A 139 -13.11 -1.14 -5.81
C SER A 139 -13.84 -0.02 -6.54
N CYS A 140 -14.91 -0.33 -7.28
CA CYS A 140 -15.71 0.68 -7.95
C CYS A 140 -16.65 1.39 -6.97
N LYS A 141 -16.74 2.71 -7.10
CA LYS A 141 -17.63 3.54 -6.27
C LYS A 141 -19.11 3.26 -6.52
N ASN A 142 -19.46 2.83 -7.73
CA ASN A 142 -20.80 2.37 -8.04
C ASN A 142 -20.92 0.87 -7.74
N THR A 143 -22.04 0.47 -7.16
CA THR A 143 -22.36 -0.92 -6.87
C THR A 143 -23.04 -1.58 -8.07
N ASP A 144 -22.81 -2.88 -8.22
CA ASP A 144 -23.47 -3.74 -9.22
C ASP A 144 -25.01 -3.64 -9.16
N SER A 145 -25.56 -3.50 -7.95
CA SER A 145 -27.00 -3.28 -7.71
C SER A 145 -27.59 -2.06 -8.43
N ARG A 146 -26.84 -0.96 -8.59
CA ARG A 146 -27.30 0.25 -9.33
C ARG A 146 -27.23 0.09 -10.85
N CYS A 147 -26.45 -0.87 -11.35
CA CYS A 147 -26.28 -1.14 -12.77
C CYS A 147 -27.34 -2.13 -13.26
N LYS A 148 -27.67 -3.14 -12.43
CA LYS A 148 -28.75 -4.11 -12.63
C LYS A 148 -30.13 -3.46 -12.87
N THR A 149 -30.48 -2.40 -12.14
CA THR A 149 -31.74 -1.64 -12.34
C THR A 149 -31.84 -0.97 -13.72
N ARG A 150 -30.71 -0.78 -14.42
CA ARG A 150 -30.64 -0.17 -15.75
C ARG A 150 -30.25 -1.18 -16.85
N GLN A 151 -30.23 -2.48 -16.56
CA GLN A 151 -29.76 -3.56 -17.46
C GLN A 151 -28.36 -3.28 -18.03
N LEU A 152 -27.44 -2.81 -17.17
CA LEU A 152 -26.06 -2.52 -17.51
C LEU A 152 -25.14 -3.36 -16.63
N GLU A 153 -24.02 -3.79 -17.19
CA GLU A 153 -22.95 -4.46 -16.43
C GLU A 153 -21.84 -3.45 -16.10
N LEU A 154 -21.31 -3.56 -14.88
CA LEU A 154 -20.22 -2.72 -14.41
C LEU A 154 -18.89 -3.42 -14.69
N ASN A 155 -18.05 -2.81 -15.54
CA ASN A 155 -16.70 -3.30 -15.72
C ASN A 155 -15.84 -2.88 -14.51
N GLU A 156 -15.47 -3.83 -13.66
CA GLU A 156 -14.74 -3.57 -12.40
C GLU A 156 -13.33 -2.98 -12.59
N ARG A 157 -12.70 -3.21 -13.75
CA ARG A 157 -11.37 -2.67 -14.09
C ARG A 157 -11.42 -1.21 -14.52
N THR A 158 -12.55 -0.75 -15.05
CA THR A 158 -12.70 0.63 -15.58
C THR A 158 -13.77 1.45 -14.88
N CYS A 159 -14.55 0.81 -14.01
CA CYS A 159 -15.76 1.31 -13.36
C CYS A 159 -16.75 1.99 -14.31
N ARG A 160 -16.79 1.52 -15.57
CA ARG A 160 -17.73 1.98 -16.60
C ARG A 160 -18.90 1.01 -16.71
N ARG A 161 -20.08 1.58 -16.94
CA ARG A 161 -21.30 0.84 -17.26
C ARG A 161 -21.33 0.60 -18.77
N GLY A 162 -21.36 -0.66 -19.17
CA GLY A 162 -21.59 -1.08 -20.55
C GLY A 162 -22.86 -1.90 -20.63
N LYS A 163 -23.53 -1.91 -21.78
CA LYS A 163 -24.40 -3.04 -22.13
C LYS A 163 -23.48 -4.14 -22.65
N GLU A 164 -23.70 -5.39 -22.27
CA GLU A 164 -23.11 -6.49 -23.05
C GLU A 164 -23.52 -6.31 -24.52
N PRO A 165 -22.62 -6.54 -25.49
CA PRO A 165 -23.08 -6.84 -26.83
C PRO A 165 -23.98 -8.07 -26.72
N LYS A 166 -25.25 -7.94 -27.14
CA LYS A 166 -26.18 -9.07 -27.18
C LYS A 166 -25.46 -10.24 -27.85
N ALA A 167 -25.33 -11.36 -27.14
CA ALA A 167 -24.92 -12.60 -27.75
C ALA A 167 -25.83 -12.82 -28.96
N ILE A 168 -25.23 -12.80 -30.15
CA ILE A 168 -25.90 -13.22 -31.37
C ILE A 168 -26.30 -14.67 -31.11
N HIS A 169 -27.60 -14.90 -30.95
CA HIS A 169 -28.15 -16.24 -30.98
C HIS A 169 -27.74 -16.86 -32.31
N LEU A 170 -26.75 -17.75 -32.29
CA LEU A 170 -26.58 -18.72 -33.36
C LEU A 170 -27.75 -19.71 -33.24
N TYR A 171 -28.89 -19.35 -33.85
CA TYR A 171 -29.92 -20.33 -34.14
C TYR A 171 -29.34 -21.33 -35.12
N GLY A 172 -29.36 -22.59 -34.72
CA GLY A 172 -29.07 -23.72 -35.58
C GLY A 172 -30.03 -23.81 -36.77
N GLY A 173 -29.50 -24.46 -37.80
CA GLY A 173 -30.12 -25.11 -38.97
C GLY A 173 -31.60 -24.85 -39.30
N HIS A 174 -31.87 -24.52 -40.56
CA HIS A 174 -32.25 -25.52 -41.58
C HIS A 174 -32.38 -24.87 -42.97
N SER A 175 -32.36 -25.77 -43.98
CA SER A 175 -32.20 -25.65 -45.43
C SER A 175 -33.16 -24.76 -46.25
N PHE A 176 -32.96 -24.83 -47.58
CA PHE A 176 -33.73 -24.33 -48.75
C PHE A 176 -33.15 -23.04 -49.36
N CYS A 177 -32.67 -22.96 -50.61
CA CYS A 177 -32.59 -23.89 -51.75
C CYS A 177 -31.20 -23.79 -52.40
#